data_AF-A0A2T2P1A1-F1
#
_entry.id   AF-A0A2T2P1A1-F1
#
_cell.length_a   1.000
_cell.length_b   1.000
_cell.length_c   1.000
_cell.angle_alpha   90.00
_cell.angle_beta   90.00
_cell.angle_gamma   90.00
#
_symmetry.space_group_name_H-M   'P 1'
#
loop_
_entity.id
_entity.type
_entity.pdbx_description
1 polymer ?
#
loop_
_entity_poly.entity_id
_entity_poly.type
_entity_poly.pdbx_seq_one_letter_code
_entity_poly.pdbx_strand_id
1 'polypeptide(L)'
;MVPANTQLPLIPVTDLELVIYFYNLVSRPMVALRLYARGWGPARITNALNKYRKPDPPYLRNTCTVKCNTAFRRGKEMYGEDWHEANHEKFQHVDDCDATDILYDSIKGNDLCDPDLLEVANGLVEYPDDVELGPLTKCIRYCVENGIHCPVSRAHELAMGLEGGEMPEEFLVKVKTEFDHE
;
A
#
# COMPACT_ATOMS: atom_id res chain seq x y z
N MET A 1 9.49 -2.67 -6.11
CA MET A 1 8.05 -2.62 -5.81
C MET A 1 7.50 -4.03 -5.71
N VAL A 2 6.50 -4.23 -4.87
CA VAL A 2 5.88 -5.55 -4.65
C VAL A 2 5.05 -6.04 -5.84
N PRO A 3 4.80 -7.35 -5.97
CA PRO A 3 3.97 -7.92 -7.05
C PRO A 3 2.52 -7.42 -7.08
N ALA A 4 1.86 -7.56 -8.22
CA ALA A 4 0.44 -7.21 -8.39
C ALA A 4 -0.50 -8.11 -7.58
N ASN A 5 -0.08 -9.34 -7.26
CA ASN A 5 -0.85 -10.29 -6.47
C ASN A 5 -0.60 -10.17 -4.96
N THR A 6 0.11 -9.14 -4.48
CA THR A 6 0.29 -8.89 -3.05
C THR A 6 -1.04 -8.64 -2.34
N GLN A 7 -1.20 -9.15 -1.12
CA GLN A 7 -2.34 -8.83 -0.26
C GLN A 7 -2.25 -7.40 0.29
N LEU A 8 -3.37 -6.86 0.74
CA LEU A 8 -3.40 -5.60 1.48
C LEU A 8 -3.28 -5.88 2.99
N PRO A 9 -2.63 -4.98 3.75
CA PRO A 9 -2.56 -5.12 5.20
C PRO A 9 -3.93 -4.89 5.83
N LEU A 10 -4.16 -5.48 7.01
CA LEU A 10 -5.39 -5.33 7.80
C LEU A 10 -5.40 -4.03 8.63
N ILE A 11 -5.01 -2.91 8.00
CA ILE A 11 -5.05 -1.57 8.57
C ILE A 11 -5.50 -0.59 7.49
N PRO A 12 -6.04 0.59 7.87
CA PRO A 12 -6.34 1.64 6.90
C PRO A 12 -5.09 1.99 6.08
N VAL A 13 -5.25 2.08 4.77
CA VAL A 13 -4.19 2.42 3.83
C VAL A 13 -4.66 3.64 3.08
N THR A 14 -3.91 4.73 3.12
CA THR A 14 -4.22 5.94 2.36
C THR A 14 -3.99 5.72 0.86
N ASP A 15 -4.59 6.56 0.02
CA ASP A 15 -4.34 6.48 -1.42
C ASP A 15 -2.86 6.76 -1.78
N LEU A 16 -2.18 7.62 -1.01
CA LEU A 16 -0.75 7.88 -1.19
C LEU A 16 0.06 6.62 -0.86
N GLU A 17 -0.21 5.96 0.27
CA GLU A 17 0.45 4.70 0.65
C GLU A 17 0.22 3.61 -0.41
N LEU A 18 -1.00 3.50 -0.92
CA LEU A 18 -1.33 2.56 -1.99
C LEU A 18 -0.50 2.83 -3.26
N VAL A 19 -0.28 4.11 -3.59
CA VAL A 19 0.58 4.50 -4.72
C VAL A 19 2.05 4.22 -4.43
N ILE A 20 2.61 4.68 -3.31
CA ILE A 20 4.05 4.55 -3.09
C ILE A 20 4.45 3.12 -2.74
N TYR A 21 3.64 2.36 -2.01
CA TYR A 21 3.97 1.00 -1.56
C TYR A 21 3.46 -0.10 -2.49
N PHE A 22 2.30 0.12 -3.11
CA PHE A 22 1.54 -0.94 -3.78
C PHE A 22 1.14 -0.60 -5.21
N TYR A 23 1.87 0.27 -5.92
CA TYR A 23 1.47 0.68 -7.28
C TYR A 23 1.24 -0.47 -8.27
N ASN A 24 1.85 -1.63 -8.08
CA ASN A 24 1.59 -2.80 -8.93
C ASN A 24 0.18 -3.37 -8.77
N LEU A 25 -0.45 -3.19 -7.61
CA LEU A 25 -1.84 -3.56 -7.37
C LEU A 25 -2.82 -2.75 -8.24
N VAL A 26 -2.43 -1.59 -8.79
CA VAL A 26 -3.26 -0.81 -9.74
C VAL A 26 -3.64 -1.61 -11.00
N SER A 27 -2.91 -2.68 -11.32
CA SER A 27 -3.33 -3.62 -12.37
C SER A 27 -4.65 -4.37 -12.06
N ARG A 28 -5.12 -4.32 -10.80
CA ARG A 28 -6.41 -4.83 -10.35
C ARG A 28 -7.48 -3.75 -10.52
N PRO A 29 -8.64 -4.05 -11.15
CA PRO A 29 -9.64 -3.05 -11.47
C PRO A 29 -10.13 -2.23 -10.27
N MET A 30 -10.42 -2.86 -9.13
CA MET A 30 -10.93 -2.18 -7.94
C MET A 30 -9.93 -1.21 -7.31
N VAL A 31 -8.63 -1.53 -7.38
CA VAL A 31 -7.54 -0.66 -6.90
C VAL A 31 -7.41 0.59 -7.78
N ALA A 32 -7.44 0.41 -9.11
CA ALA A 32 -7.45 1.53 -10.04
C ALA A 32 -8.69 2.42 -9.86
N LEU A 33 -9.85 1.80 -9.64
CA LEU A 33 -11.11 2.50 -9.41
C LEU A 33 -11.10 3.35 -8.14
N ARG A 34 -10.61 2.80 -7.02
CA ARG A 34 -10.44 3.56 -5.77
C ARG A 34 -9.64 4.83 -6.01
N LEU A 35 -8.45 4.69 -6.61
CA LEU A 35 -7.57 5.82 -6.87
C LEU A 35 -8.28 6.87 -7.75
N TYR A 36 -8.87 6.48 -8.87
CA TYR A 36 -9.52 7.43 -9.77
C TYR A 36 -10.73 8.12 -9.15
N ALA A 37 -11.60 7.38 -8.44
CA ALA A 37 -12.76 7.94 -7.76
C ALA A 37 -12.39 8.98 -6.70
N ARG A 38 -11.15 8.90 -6.17
CA ARG A 38 -10.58 9.80 -5.16
C ARG A 38 -9.62 10.83 -5.75
N GLY A 39 -9.66 11.04 -7.07
CA GLY A 39 -8.88 12.08 -7.75
C GLY A 39 -7.40 11.75 -7.98
N TRP A 40 -6.99 10.50 -7.84
CA TRP A 40 -5.64 10.04 -8.18
C TRP A 40 -5.53 9.65 -9.65
N GLY A 41 -5.46 10.67 -10.51
CA GLY A 41 -5.15 10.48 -11.93
C GLY A 41 -3.67 10.21 -12.20
N PRO A 42 -3.31 9.84 -13.45
CA PRO A 42 -1.95 9.44 -13.82
C PRO A 42 -0.87 10.46 -13.49
N ALA A 43 -1.14 11.76 -13.64
CA ALA A 43 -0.17 12.81 -13.26
C ALA A 43 0.17 12.78 -11.77
N ARG A 44 -0.84 12.69 -10.90
CA ARG A 44 -0.64 12.69 -9.45
C ARG A 44 0.11 11.43 -9.01
N ILE A 45 -0.27 10.28 -9.58
CA ILE A 45 0.43 9.00 -9.35
C ILE A 45 1.90 9.10 -9.78
N THR A 46 2.18 9.55 -11.00
CA THR A 46 3.56 9.68 -11.49
C THR A 46 4.40 10.63 -10.63
N ASN A 47 3.83 11.76 -10.22
CA ASN A 47 4.52 12.73 -9.36
C ASN A 47 4.87 12.11 -8.00
N ALA A 48 3.92 11.42 -7.36
CA ALA A 48 4.17 10.75 -6.08
C ALA A 48 5.24 9.65 -6.21
N LEU A 49 5.12 8.80 -7.23
CA LEU A 49 6.12 7.74 -7.47
C LEU A 49 7.52 8.30 -7.70
N ASN A 50 7.66 9.34 -8.53
CA ASN A 50 8.96 9.93 -8.81
C ASN A 50 9.53 10.73 -7.63
N LYS A 51 8.68 11.29 -6.77
CA LYS A 51 9.10 11.94 -5.50
C LYS A 51 9.65 10.89 -4.52
N TYR A 52 8.82 9.91 -4.15
CA TYR A 52 9.11 9.02 -3.01
C TYR A 52 9.91 7.77 -3.38
N ARG A 53 9.96 7.33 -4.66
CA ARG A 53 10.67 6.10 -5.09
C ARG A 53 11.86 6.33 -6.01
N LYS A 54 12.00 7.52 -6.62
CA LYS A 54 13.00 7.87 -7.67
C LYS A 54 13.51 6.67 -8.49
N PRO A 55 12.63 5.96 -9.22
CA PRO A 55 13.07 4.83 -10.04
C PRO A 55 13.96 5.31 -11.19
N ASP A 56 14.85 4.43 -11.64
CA ASP A 56 15.68 4.65 -12.82
C ASP A 56 15.39 3.57 -13.89
N PRO A 57 14.75 3.92 -15.02
CA PRO A 57 14.30 5.26 -15.41
C PRO A 57 13.06 5.74 -14.63
N PRO A 58 12.82 7.07 -14.54
CA PRO A 58 11.64 7.63 -13.89
C PRO A 58 10.32 7.12 -14.49
N TYR A 59 9.26 7.03 -13.68
CA TYR A 59 7.93 6.75 -14.21
C TYR A 59 7.49 7.88 -15.14
N LEU A 60 6.94 7.48 -16.28
CA LEU A 60 6.32 8.40 -17.24
C LEU A 60 4.81 8.43 -17.02
N ARG A 61 4.21 9.61 -17.18
CA ARG A 61 2.75 9.80 -17.10
C ARG A 61 2.01 8.84 -18.04
N ASN A 62 2.52 8.66 -19.26
CA ASN A 62 1.91 7.77 -20.24
C ASN A 62 1.90 6.31 -19.77
N THR A 63 2.96 5.86 -19.08
CA THR A 63 3.02 4.53 -18.47
C THR A 63 1.93 4.36 -17.42
N CYS A 64 1.72 5.37 -16.56
CA CYS A 64 0.63 5.36 -15.59
C CYS A 64 -0.75 5.36 -16.24
N THR A 65 -0.95 6.17 -17.30
CA THR A 65 -2.19 6.20 -18.08
C THR A 65 -2.52 4.83 -18.67
N VAL A 66 -1.56 4.19 -19.34
CA VAL A 66 -1.75 2.87 -19.94
C VAL A 66 -2.12 1.82 -18.88
N LYS A 67 -1.44 1.83 -17.73
CA LYS A 67 -1.71 0.88 -16.64
C LYS A 67 -3.14 1.02 -16.11
N CYS A 68 -3.58 2.25 -15.84
CA CYS A 68 -4.92 2.50 -15.31
C CYS A 68 -6.02 2.18 -16.34
N ASN A 69 -5.85 2.59 -17.60
CA ASN A 69 -6.78 2.27 -18.67
C ASN A 69 -6.90 0.75 -18.90
N THR A 70 -5.78 0.03 -18.81
CA THR A 70 -5.78 -1.43 -18.91
C THR A 70 -6.55 -2.07 -17.76
N ALA A 71 -6.39 -1.56 -16.54
CA ALA A 71 -7.14 -2.03 -15.38
C ALA A 71 -8.66 -1.77 -15.52
N PHE A 72 -9.06 -0.61 -16.04
CA PHE A 72 -10.48 -0.33 -16.29
C PHE A 72 -11.07 -1.20 -17.38
N ARG A 73 -10.35 -1.39 -18.49
CA ARG A 73 -10.78 -2.32 -19.55
C ARG A 73 -10.97 -3.73 -18.98
N ARG A 74 -10.02 -4.21 -18.18
CA ARG A 74 -10.12 -5.51 -17.51
C ARG A 74 -11.33 -5.57 -16.56
N GLY A 75 -11.62 -4.49 -15.82
CA GLY A 75 -12.81 -4.41 -14.98
C GLY A 75 -14.11 -4.56 -15.78
N LYS A 76 -14.21 -3.87 -16.92
CA LYS A 76 -15.35 -4.00 -17.84
C LYS A 76 -15.48 -5.41 -18.41
N GLU A 77 -14.37 -6.02 -18.83
CA GLU A 77 -14.34 -7.40 -19.32
C GLU A 77 -14.79 -8.41 -18.24
N MET A 78 -14.43 -8.18 -16.98
CA MET A 78 -14.74 -9.09 -15.86
C MET A 78 -16.15 -8.91 -15.29
N TYR A 79 -16.66 -7.68 -15.25
CA TYR A 79 -17.86 -7.32 -14.46
C TYR A 79 -18.96 -6.62 -15.27
N GLY A 80 -18.74 -6.35 -16.57
CA GLY A 80 -19.68 -5.68 -17.46
C GLY A 80 -19.38 -4.19 -17.69
N GLU A 81 -19.97 -3.62 -18.75
CA GLU A 81 -19.69 -2.23 -19.17
C GLU A 81 -20.03 -1.18 -18.12
N ASP A 82 -21.10 -1.40 -17.34
CA ASP A 82 -21.59 -0.48 -16.32
C ASP A 82 -20.83 -0.58 -14.98
N TRP A 83 -19.87 -1.51 -14.87
CA TRP A 83 -19.13 -1.79 -13.62
C TRP A 83 -18.45 -0.54 -13.06
N HIS A 84 -17.85 0.29 -13.93
CA HIS A 84 -17.12 1.47 -13.49
C HIS A 84 -18.05 2.46 -12.79
N GLU A 85 -19.19 2.80 -13.42
CA GLU A 85 -20.18 3.74 -12.87
C GLU A 85 -20.80 3.18 -11.58
N ALA A 86 -21.18 1.90 -11.57
CA ALA A 86 -21.80 1.24 -10.42
C ALA A 86 -20.89 1.14 -9.17
N ASN A 87 -19.56 1.24 -9.34
CA ASN A 87 -18.61 1.11 -8.23
C ASN A 87 -17.84 2.40 -7.93
N HIS A 88 -17.85 3.40 -8.81
CA HIS A 88 -17.16 4.68 -8.59
C HIS A 88 -17.67 5.39 -7.33
N GLU A 89 -18.99 5.46 -7.15
CA GLU A 89 -19.63 6.10 -6.01
C GLU A 89 -19.24 5.46 -4.66
N LYS A 90 -18.90 4.17 -4.65
CA LYS A 90 -18.50 3.43 -3.44
C LYS A 90 -17.18 3.95 -2.84
N PHE A 91 -16.33 4.58 -3.64
CA PHE A 91 -15.02 5.06 -3.19
C PHE A 91 -14.93 6.58 -3.03
N GLN A 92 -15.86 7.33 -3.64
CA GLN A 92 -15.75 8.78 -3.80
C GLN A 92 -15.84 9.56 -2.48
N HIS A 93 -16.61 9.06 -1.51
CA HIS A 93 -16.94 9.79 -0.28
C HIS A 93 -16.69 9.02 1.02
N VAL A 94 -16.12 7.82 0.93
CA VAL A 94 -15.78 7.00 2.10
C VAL A 94 -14.42 7.39 2.67
N ASP A 95 -14.13 7.06 3.92
CA ASP A 95 -12.79 7.28 4.48
C ASP A 95 -11.80 6.19 4.02
N ASP A 96 -10.55 6.26 4.48
CA ASP A 96 -9.52 5.28 4.10
C ASP A 96 -9.73 3.91 4.75
N CYS A 97 -10.47 3.82 5.87
CA CYS A 97 -10.82 2.54 6.51
C CYS A 97 -11.81 1.79 5.61
N ASP A 98 -12.95 2.41 5.32
CA ASP A 98 -14.00 1.85 4.47
C ASP A 98 -13.49 1.55 3.05
N ALA A 99 -12.67 2.45 2.48
CA ALA A 99 -12.07 2.23 1.16
C ALA A 99 -11.12 1.02 1.17
N THR A 100 -10.38 0.79 2.25
CA THR A 100 -9.52 -0.38 2.37
C THR A 100 -10.33 -1.66 2.56
N ASP A 101 -11.40 -1.64 3.34
CA ASP A 101 -12.28 -2.81 3.53
C ASP A 101 -12.93 -3.25 2.21
N ILE A 102 -13.43 -2.31 1.42
CA ILE A 102 -13.97 -2.61 0.07
C ILE A 102 -12.89 -3.25 -0.82
N LEU A 103 -11.65 -2.76 -0.77
CA LEU A 103 -10.56 -3.37 -1.52
C LEU A 103 -10.22 -4.77 -1.00
N TYR A 104 -10.16 -4.95 0.31
CA TYR A 104 -9.84 -6.22 0.94
C TYR A 104 -10.81 -7.31 0.48
N ASP A 105 -12.12 -7.03 0.53
CA ASP A 105 -13.17 -7.94 0.04
C ASP A 105 -13.02 -8.26 -1.45
N SER A 106 -12.60 -7.29 -2.26
CA SER A 106 -12.41 -7.50 -3.71
C SER A 106 -11.15 -8.30 -4.09
N ILE A 107 -10.18 -8.40 -3.19
CA ILE A 107 -8.85 -8.97 -3.45
C ILE A 107 -8.72 -10.41 -2.92
N LYS A 108 -9.69 -10.91 -2.14
CA LYS A 108 -9.65 -12.26 -1.55
C LYS A 108 -9.41 -13.35 -2.61
N GLY A 109 -8.51 -14.29 -2.33
CA GLY A 109 -8.18 -15.42 -3.21
C GLY A 109 -6.98 -16.23 -2.72
N ASN A 110 -6.74 -17.40 -3.31
CA ASN A 110 -5.77 -18.39 -2.84
C ASN A 110 -4.30 -18.15 -3.28
N ASP A 111 -4.03 -17.15 -4.13
CA ASP A 111 -2.70 -16.91 -4.72
C ASP A 111 -2.11 -15.54 -4.36
N LEU A 112 -2.35 -15.08 -3.12
CA LEU A 112 -1.84 -13.79 -2.65
C LEU A 112 -0.40 -13.90 -2.12
N CYS A 113 0.44 -12.93 -2.48
CA CYS A 113 1.78 -12.79 -1.91
C CYS A 113 1.75 -11.98 -0.61
N ASP A 114 2.54 -12.40 0.37
CA ASP A 114 2.72 -11.72 1.66
C ASP A 114 4.17 -11.23 1.84
N PRO A 115 4.59 -10.16 1.16
CA PRO A 115 5.95 -9.65 1.30
C PRO A 115 6.16 -9.06 2.69
N ASP A 116 7.42 -8.98 3.11
CA ASP A 116 7.82 -8.29 4.32
C ASP A 116 7.72 -6.76 4.16
N LEU A 117 7.41 -6.01 5.22
CA LEU A 117 7.37 -4.55 5.21
C LEU A 117 8.72 -3.92 4.82
N LEU A 118 9.84 -4.60 5.10
CA LEU A 118 11.17 -4.21 4.59
C LEU A 118 11.24 -4.35 3.06
N GLU A 119 10.66 -5.40 2.48
CA GLU A 119 10.57 -5.56 1.03
C GLU A 119 9.64 -4.52 0.40
N VAL A 120 8.55 -4.17 1.10
CA VAL A 120 7.64 -3.09 0.69
C VAL A 120 8.40 -1.76 0.65
N ALA A 121 9.32 -1.52 1.59
CA ALA A 121 10.17 -0.32 1.63
C ALA A 121 11.25 -0.29 0.53
N ASN A 122 11.54 -1.40 -0.16
CA ASN A 122 12.63 -1.43 -1.15
C ASN A 122 12.50 -0.39 -2.26
N GLY A 123 13.50 0.50 -2.36
CA GLY A 123 13.53 1.61 -3.31
C GLY A 123 12.72 2.83 -2.85
N LEU A 124 12.31 2.91 -1.58
CA LEU A 124 11.83 4.15 -0.97
C LEU A 124 13.01 5.09 -0.74
N VAL A 125 12.85 6.36 -1.11
CA VAL A 125 13.88 7.39 -0.97
C VAL A 125 13.63 8.26 0.26
N GLU A 126 12.36 8.54 0.53
CA GLU A 126 11.92 9.33 1.68
C GLU A 126 10.51 8.87 2.10
N TYR A 127 10.17 9.06 3.37
CA TYR A 127 8.81 8.84 3.87
C TYR A 127 7.93 10.05 3.56
N PRO A 128 6.61 9.88 3.36
CA PRO A 128 5.65 10.98 3.41
C PRO A 128 5.80 11.83 4.68
N ASP A 129 5.51 13.12 4.57
CA ASP A 129 5.52 14.05 5.71
C ASP A 129 4.44 13.66 6.74
N ASP A 130 4.60 14.05 8.01
CA ASP A 130 3.71 13.65 9.11
C ASP A 130 2.22 13.94 8.87
N VAL A 131 1.89 14.92 8.02
CA VAL A 131 0.51 15.28 7.66
C VAL A 131 -0.11 14.27 6.67
N GLU A 132 0.70 13.61 5.85
CA GLU A 132 0.29 12.60 4.86
C GLU A 132 0.62 11.17 5.34
N LEU A 133 1.08 11.04 6.57
CA LEU A 133 1.59 9.80 7.16
C LEU A 133 0.45 8.90 7.61
N GLY A 134 0.16 7.85 6.84
CA GLY A 134 -0.80 6.83 7.23
C GLY A 134 -0.23 5.79 8.21
N PRO A 135 -1.11 4.91 8.75
CA PRO A 135 -0.70 3.87 9.70
C PRO A 135 0.35 2.91 9.13
N LEU A 136 0.25 2.57 7.84
CA LEU A 136 1.18 1.65 7.21
C LEU A 136 2.58 2.25 7.11
N THR A 137 2.71 3.54 6.76
CA THR A 137 4.01 4.21 6.74
C THR A 137 4.68 4.16 8.11
N LYS A 138 3.93 4.34 9.21
CA LYS A 138 4.47 4.21 10.57
C LYS A 138 5.03 2.81 10.83
N CYS A 139 4.28 1.78 10.47
CA CYS A 139 4.72 0.38 10.58
C CYS A 139 5.98 0.12 9.75
N ILE A 140 5.99 0.53 8.48
CA ILE A 140 7.15 0.35 7.58
C ILE A 140 8.37 1.08 8.15
N ARG A 141 8.20 2.33 8.58
CA ARG A 141 9.29 3.13 9.16
C ARG A 141 9.89 2.45 10.38
N TYR A 142 9.04 1.98 11.30
CA TYR A 142 9.49 1.25 12.48
C TYR A 142 10.25 -0.03 12.11
N CYS A 143 9.75 -0.82 11.15
CA CYS A 143 10.43 -2.01 10.65
C CYS A 143 11.81 -1.68 10.08
N VAL A 144 11.91 -0.66 9.23
CA VAL A 144 13.17 -0.26 8.59
C VAL A 144 14.18 0.28 9.61
N GLU A 145 13.75 1.13 10.55
CA GLU A 145 14.63 1.72 11.56
C GLU A 145 15.18 0.69 12.54
N ASN A 146 14.42 -0.38 12.82
CA ASN A 146 14.78 -1.39 13.81
C ASN A 146 15.19 -2.75 13.21
N GLY A 147 15.18 -2.89 11.88
CA GLY A 147 15.47 -4.16 11.20
C GLY A 147 14.48 -5.27 11.55
N ILE A 148 13.22 -4.93 11.78
CA ILE A 148 12.17 -5.88 12.19
C ILE A 148 11.47 -6.44 10.95
N HIS A 149 11.46 -7.76 10.86
CA HIS A 149 10.70 -8.50 9.87
C HIS A 149 9.23 -8.55 10.26
N CYS A 150 8.36 -8.07 9.38
CA CYS A 150 6.92 -8.06 9.57
C CYS A 150 6.25 -8.31 8.21
N PRO A 151 5.57 -9.45 8.00
CA PRO A 151 4.76 -9.67 6.81
C PRO A 151 3.60 -8.65 6.73
N VAL A 152 3.20 -8.26 5.52
CA VAL A 152 2.08 -7.33 5.30
C VAL A 152 0.79 -7.79 6.00
N SER A 153 0.50 -9.10 6.05
CA SER A 153 -0.66 -9.65 6.78
C SER A 153 -0.69 -9.27 8.27
N ARG A 154 0.49 -9.17 8.89
CA ARG A 154 0.67 -8.91 10.33
C ARG A 154 0.87 -7.43 10.67
N ALA A 155 0.81 -6.54 9.68
CA ALA A 155 1.01 -5.10 9.90
C ALA A 155 0.02 -4.49 10.92
N HIS A 156 -1.14 -5.11 11.12
CA HIS A 156 -2.14 -4.71 12.11
C HIS A 156 -1.69 -4.93 13.56
N GLU A 157 -1.00 -6.03 13.83
CA GLU A 157 -0.44 -6.32 15.17
C GLU A 157 0.62 -5.29 15.54
N LEU A 158 1.46 -4.94 14.56
CA LEU A 158 2.47 -3.89 14.72
C LEU A 158 1.83 -2.51 14.93
N ALA A 159 0.81 -2.17 14.13
CA ALA A 159 0.09 -0.90 14.27
C ALA A 159 -0.53 -0.75 15.67
N MET A 160 -1.19 -1.80 16.16
CA MET A 160 -1.77 -1.82 17.52
C MET A 160 -0.71 -1.61 18.60
N GLY A 161 0.46 -2.25 18.48
CA GLY A 161 1.57 -2.04 19.41
C GLY A 161 2.10 -0.61 19.37
N LEU A 162 2.24 0.00 18.19
CA LEU A 162 2.71 1.38 18.02
C LEU A 162 1.73 2.44 18.57
N GLU A 163 0.43 2.13 18.59
CA GLU A 163 -0.62 3.02 19.12
C GLU A 163 -0.80 2.93 20.65
N GLY A 164 0.07 2.18 21.34
CA GLY A 164 0.06 2.05 22.80
C GLY A 164 -0.57 0.75 23.31
N GLY A 165 -0.84 -0.21 22.42
CA GLY A 165 -1.15 -1.58 22.78
C GLY A 165 0.10 -2.37 23.19
N GLU A 166 -0.10 -3.63 23.56
CA GLU A 166 1.00 -4.57 23.81
C GLU A 166 1.65 -4.98 22.48
N MET A 167 2.94 -4.67 22.34
CA MET A 167 3.73 -5.06 21.17
C MET A 167 4.07 -6.55 21.25
N PRO A 168 3.76 -7.38 20.22
CA PRO A 168 4.21 -8.77 20.17
C PRO A 168 5.72 -8.89 20.39
N GLU A 169 6.15 -9.92 21.14
CA GLU A 169 7.56 -10.09 21.52
C GLU A 169 8.52 -10.12 20.32
N GLU A 170 8.08 -10.66 19.19
CA GLU A 170 8.86 -10.68 17.95
C GLU A 170 9.11 -9.30 17.33
N PHE A 171 8.30 -8.30 17.67
CA PHE A 171 8.45 -6.90 17.23
C PHE A 171 9.10 -6.01 18.30
N LEU A 172 9.44 -6.58 19.46
CA LEU A 172 10.24 -5.90 20.46
C LEU A 172 11.69 -5.83 19.99
N VAL A 173 12.25 -4.63 20.05
CA VAL A 173 13.68 -4.43 19.84
C VAL A 173 14.40 -5.14 20.96
N LYS A 174 15.09 -6.24 20.66
CA LYS A 174 16.06 -6.82 21.58
C LYS A 174 17.20 -5.83 21.68
N VAL A 175 17.18 -4.99 22.71
CA VAL A 175 18.37 -4.25 23.13
C VAL A 175 19.44 -5.31 23.35
N LYS A 176 20.43 -5.38 22.45
CA LYS A 176 21.68 -6.05 22.77
C LYS A 176 22.22 -5.33 23.98
N THR A 177 22.01 -5.89 25.16
CA THR A 177 22.79 -5.55 26.33
C THR A 177 24.22 -5.92 25.99
N GLU A 178 24.99 -4.95 25.49
CA GLU A 178 26.45 -5.00 25.49
C GLU A 178 26.92 -4.95 26.95
N PHE A 179 26.71 -6.05 27.66
CA PHE A 179 27.32 -6.37 28.94
C PHE A 179 27.36 -7.90 29.06
N ASP A 180 28.08 -8.54 28.14
CA ASP A 180 28.78 -9.77 28.48
C ASP A 180 30.27 -9.48 28.32
N HIS A 181 30.91 -9.36 29.48
CA HIS A 181 32.35 -9.33 29.65
C HIS A 181 32.98 -10.60 29.08
N GLU A 182 34.07 -10.44 28.31
CA GLU A 182 35.40 -10.97 28.65
C GLU A 182 36.48 -10.34 27.78
#